data_AF-A0A938QB80-F1
#
_entry.id   AF-A0A938QB80-F1
#
_cell.length_a   1.000
_cell.length_b   1.000
_cell.length_c   1.000
_cell.angle_alpha   90.00
_cell.angle_beta   90.00
_cell.angle_gamma   90.00
#
_symmetry.space_group_name_H-M   'P 1'
#
loop_
_entity.id
_entity.type
_entity.pdbx_description
1 polymer ?
#
loop_
_entity_poly.entity_id
_entity_poly.type
_entity_poly.pdbx_seq_one_letter_code
_entity_poly.pdbx_strand_id
1 'polypeptide(L)'
;MDEIKIVDTTLRDGNSSLWALSMRTGMMLPALPHMDQAGFEPMEFFNTGNLKKFVREHKEDPWDWLRLGTKRIKNTRLRYHGGLHSGFELIPDCGNC
;
A
#
# COMPACT_ATOMS: atom_id res chain seq x y z
N MET A 1 -7.68 -14.54 -28.09
CA MET A 1 -6.46 -13.97 -27.49
C MET A 1 -6.83 -13.65 -26.07
N ASP A 2 -6.14 -14.23 -25.10
CA ASP A 2 -6.52 -14.09 -23.70
C ASP A 2 -6.23 -12.68 -23.19
N GLU A 3 -7.08 -12.19 -22.29
CA GLU A 3 -6.97 -10.86 -21.71
C GLU A 3 -5.73 -10.77 -20.80
N ILE A 4 -4.85 -9.79 -21.06
CA ILE A 4 -3.69 -9.52 -20.20
C ILE A 4 -4.14 -8.69 -19.00
N LYS A 5 -3.85 -9.20 -17.81
CA LYS A 5 -4.16 -8.53 -16.55
C LYS A 5 -2.95 -7.77 -16.03
N ILE A 6 -3.18 -6.54 -15.57
CA ILE A 6 -2.14 -5.64 -15.09
C ILE A 6 -2.28 -5.42 -13.59
N VAL A 7 -1.12 -5.43 -12.92
CA VAL A 7 -0.97 -5.09 -11.51
C VAL A 7 -0.39 -3.68 -11.42
N ASP A 8 -1.06 -2.79 -10.68
CA ASP A 8 -0.44 -1.50 -10.34
C ASP A 8 0.48 -1.64 -9.12
N THR A 9 1.65 -1.03 -9.22
CA THR A 9 2.66 -1.00 -8.15
C THR A 9 3.02 0.42 -7.71
N THR A 10 2.34 1.45 -8.25
CA THR A 10 2.72 2.86 -8.11
C THR A 10 2.82 3.30 -6.65
N LEU A 11 1.79 3.02 -5.85
CA LEU A 11 1.67 3.50 -4.46
C LEU A 11 2.63 2.79 -3.49
N ARG A 12 3.08 1.57 -3.83
CA ARG A 12 3.95 0.75 -2.97
C ARG A 12 5.35 0.64 -3.55
N ASP A 13 5.54 -0.20 -4.56
CA ASP A 13 6.86 -0.57 -5.05
C ASP A 13 7.51 0.53 -5.87
N GLY A 14 6.72 1.23 -6.69
CA GLY A 14 7.17 2.41 -7.42
C GLY A 14 7.64 3.52 -6.48
N ASN A 15 6.81 3.88 -5.49
CA ASN A 15 7.17 4.84 -4.43
C ASN A 15 8.42 4.40 -3.63
N SER A 16 8.55 3.11 -3.31
CA SER A 16 9.74 2.58 -2.61
C SER A 16 11.00 2.72 -3.45
N SER A 17 10.92 2.33 -4.73
CA SER A 17 12.06 2.26 -5.64
C SER A 17 12.55 3.64 -6.07
N LEU A 18 11.62 4.55 -6.35
CA LEU A 18 11.94 5.84 -6.96
C LEU A 18 11.98 6.98 -5.94
N TRP A 19 11.20 6.89 -4.85
CA TRP A 19 10.98 8.00 -3.91
C TRP A 19 11.35 7.62 -2.47
N ALA A 20 11.97 6.45 -2.25
CA ALA A 20 12.29 5.94 -0.92
C ALA A 20 11.08 5.99 0.05
N LEU A 21 9.88 5.66 -0.46
CA LEU A 21 8.60 5.73 0.26
C LEU A 21 8.18 7.15 0.70
N SER A 22 8.64 8.19 0.01
CA SER A 22 8.45 9.57 0.46
C SER A 22 7.17 10.25 -0.03
N MET A 23 6.32 9.57 -0.81
CA MET A 23 4.98 10.06 -1.10
C MET A 23 4.13 10.06 0.18
N ARG A 24 3.63 11.24 0.56
CA ARG A 24 2.75 11.43 1.74
C ARG A 24 1.30 11.07 1.42
N THR A 25 0.52 10.77 2.46
CA THR A 25 -0.91 10.43 2.34
C THR A 25 -1.68 11.46 1.51
N GLY A 26 -1.47 12.76 1.82
CA GLY A 26 -2.15 13.85 1.11
C GLY A 26 -1.81 13.96 -0.37
N MET A 27 -0.65 13.47 -0.80
CA MET A 27 -0.24 13.46 -2.23
C MET A 27 -0.88 12.30 -2.98
N MET A 28 -1.05 11.15 -2.32
CA MET A 28 -1.59 9.93 -2.93
C MET A 28 -3.12 9.93 -3.01
N LEU A 29 -3.80 10.41 -1.98
CA LEU A 29 -5.28 10.35 -1.88
C LEU A 29 -6.04 10.93 -3.09
N PRO A 30 -5.63 12.05 -3.70
CA PRO A 30 -6.32 12.60 -4.87
C PRO A 30 -6.23 11.71 -6.12
N ALA A 31 -5.20 10.88 -6.26
CA ALA A 31 -5.01 10.02 -7.43
C ALA A 31 -5.89 8.76 -7.40
N LEU A 32 -6.28 8.30 -6.20
CA LEU A 32 -6.95 7.00 -6.02
C LEU A 32 -8.23 6.82 -6.85
N PRO A 33 -9.14 7.80 -6.99
CA PRO A 33 -10.34 7.61 -7.82
C PRO A 33 -10.01 7.36 -9.29
N HIS A 34 -8.95 7.97 -9.81
CA HIS A 34 -8.49 7.74 -11.19
C HIS A 34 -7.85 6.37 -11.33
N MET A 35 -7.05 5.95 -10.35
CA MET A 35 -6.42 4.63 -10.35
C MET A 35 -7.46 3.49 -10.23
N ASP A 36 -8.50 3.68 -9.43
CA ASP A 36 -9.60 2.71 -9.26
C ASP A 36 -10.42 2.53 -10.55
N GLN A 37 -10.45 3.55 -11.42
CA GLN A 37 -11.13 3.51 -12.72
C GLN A 37 -10.23 2.95 -13.85
N ALA A 38 -8.94 2.79 -13.61
CA ALA A 38 -7.98 2.39 -14.65
C ALA A 38 -8.07 0.90 -15.05
N GLY A 39 -8.83 0.09 -14.31
CA GLY A 39 -9.07 -1.31 -14.66
C GLY A 39 -7.93 -2.28 -14.29
N PHE A 40 -7.09 -1.93 -13.32
CA PHE A 40 -6.10 -2.86 -12.77
C PHE A 40 -6.78 -4.07 -12.13
N GLU A 41 -6.18 -5.25 -12.25
CA GLU A 41 -6.71 -6.45 -11.60
C GLU A 41 -6.49 -6.36 -10.08
N PRO A 42 -5.25 -6.09 -9.62
CA PRO A 42 -5.05 -5.54 -8.30
C PRO A 42 -4.12 -4.32 -8.25
N MET A 43 -4.28 -3.51 -7.21
CA MET A 43 -3.32 -2.47 -6.84
C MET A 43 -2.56 -2.87 -5.58
N GLU A 44 -1.23 -2.73 -5.62
CA GLU A 44 -0.42 -2.84 -4.43
C GLU A 44 -0.55 -1.58 -3.58
N PHE A 45 -1.08 -1.76 -2.37
CA PHE A 45 -1.61 -0.64 -1.60
C PHE A 45 -0.86 -0.38 -0.29
N PHE A 46 -0.38 -1.44 0.36
CA PHE A 46 0.26 -1.30 1.67
C PHE A 46 1.32 -2.38 1.94
N ASN A 47 2.29 -2.03 2.79
CA ASN A 47 3.32 -2.92 3.32
C ASN A 47 3.67 -2.47 4.75
N THR A 48 3.98 -3.42 5.65
CA THR A 48 4.45 -3.14 7.02
C THR A 48 5.71 -2.31 7.08
N GLY A 49 6.61 -2.44 6.08
CA GLY A 49 7.78 -1.56 5.95
C GLY A 49 7.41 -0.07 5.89
N ASN A 50 6.22 0.26 5.36
CA ASN A 50 5.76 1.63 5.25
C ASN A 50 5.43 2.23 6.63
N LEU A 51 5.02 1.42 7.62
CA LEU A 51 4.62 1.89 8.97
C LEU A 51 5.72 2.75 9.60
N LYS A 52 6.97 2.26 9.53
CA LYS A 52 8.13 2.98 10.07
C LYS A 52 8.31 4.34 9.39
N LYS A 53 8.10 4.42 8.08
CA LYS A 53 8.21 5.64 7.28
C LYS A 53 7.12 6.66 7.68
N PHE A 54 5.86 6.22 7.72
CA PHE A 54 4.72 7.05 8.12
C PHE A 54 4.96 7.71 9.49
N VAL A 55 5.33 6.90 10.49
CA VAL A 55 5.49 7.37 11.87
C VAL A 55 6.78 8.17 12.06
N ARG A 56 7.94 7.64 11.64
CA ARG A 56 9.24 8.24 11.97
C ARG A 56 9.55 9.46 11.11
N GLU A 57 9.23 9.39 9.82
CA GLU A 57 9.64 10.41 8.85
C GLU A 57 8.49 11.33 8.47
N HIS A 58 7.33 10.79 8.12
CA HIS A 58 6.20 11.62 7.68
C HIS A 58 5.47 12.29 8.84
N LYS A 59 5.59 11.74 10.07
CA LYS A 59 4.81 12.15 11.24
C LYS A 59 3.30 12.06 10.99
N GLU A 60 2.90 11.01 10.26
CA GLU A 60 1.52 10.72 9.89
C GLU A 60 1.03 9.46 10.60
N ASP A 61 -0.28 9.39 10.86
CA ASP A 61 -0.91 8.15 11.32
C ASP A 61 -1.00 7.16 10.14
N PRO A 62 -0.31 6.00 10.18
CA PRO A 62 -0.39 5.02 9.09
C PRO A 62 -1.79 4.44 8.89
N TRP A 63 -2.62 4.44 9.93
CA TRP A 63 -4.00 3.93 9.84
C TRP A 63 -4.88 4.87 9.03
N ASP A 64 -4.56 6.17 8.97
CA ASP A 64 -5.28 7.10 8.13
C ASP A 64 -5.10 6.80 6.65
N TRP A 65 -3.92 6.35 6.20
CA TRP A 65 -3.74 5.87 4.83
C TRP A 65 -4.69 4.72 4.52
N LEU A 66 -4.73 3.70 5.38
CA LEU A 66 -5.61 2.56 5.21
C LEU A 66 -7.09 2.97 5.22
N ARG A 67 -7.50 3.75 6.23
CA ARG A 67 -8.90 4.17 6.41
C ARG A 67 -9.39 5.10 5.31
N LEU A 68 -8.57 6.07 4.89
CA LEU A 68 -8.97 7.07 3.89
C LEU A 68 -8.82 6.51 2.46
N GLY A 69 -7.78 5.72 2.19
CA GLY A 69 -7.55 5.17 0.86
C GLY A 69 -8.53 4.04 0.50
N THR A 70 -8.78 3.09 1.40
CA THR A 70 -9.80 2.04 1.18
C THR A 70 -11.22 2.60 1.04
N LYS A 71 -11.49 3.78 1.63
CA LYS A 71 -12.76 4.48 1.42
C LYS A 71 -12.92 5.01 0.00
N ARG A 72 -11.84 5.31 -0.72
CA ARG A 72 -11.86 5.92 -2.07
C ARG A 72 -11.80 4.90 -3.20
N ILE A 73 -11.37 3.67 -2.93
CA ILE A 73 -11.21 2.60 -3.90
C ILE A 73 -12.36 1.62 -3.72
N LYS A 74 -13.12 1.32 -4.79
CA LYS A 74 -14.33 0.49 -4.74
C LYS A 74 -14.32 -0.66 -5.75
N ASN A 75 -13.59 -0.52 -6.84
CA ASN A 75 -13.65 -1.42 -7.98
C ASN A 75 -12.42 -2.34 -8.03
N THR A 76 -11.25 -1.84 -7.62
CA THR A 76 -10.02 -2.60 -7.72
C THR A 76 -9.65 -3.32 -6.42
N ARG A 77 -9.19 -4.57 -6.55
CA ARG A 77 -8.69 -5.36 -5.42
C ARG A 77 -7.40 -4.76 -4.87
N LEU A 78 -7.39 -4.45 -3.58
CA LEU A 78 -6.19 -3.98 -2.89
C LEU A 78 -5.34 -5.15 -2.38
N ARG A 79 -4.02 -5.07 -2.56
CA ARG A 79 -3.06 -6.03 -2.02
C ARG A 79 -2.19 -5.43 -0.94
N TYR A 80 -2.05 -6.20 0.12
CA TYR A 80 -1.11 -5.99 1.20
C TYR A 80 0.11 -6.90 0.99
N HIS A 81 1.30 -6.31 1.03
CA HIS A 81 2.57 -6.99 0.84
C HIS A 81 3.32 -7.10 2.16
N GLY A 82 3.76 -8.32 2.48
CA GLY A 82 4.48 -8.62 3.73
C GLY A 82 3.53 -8.94 4.88
N GLY A 83 3.96 -9.83 5.77
CA GLY A 83 3.29 -10.03 7.07
C GLY A 83 3.71 -8.96 8.07
N LEU A 84 3.20 -9.07 9.30
CA LEU A 84 3.72 -8.30 10.44
C LEU A 84 5.19 -8.62 10.74
N HIS A 85 5.65 -9.81 10.34
CA HIS A 85 7.04 -10.25 10.45
C HIS A 85 7.92 -9.52 9.45
N SER A 86 8.78 -8.63 9.93
CA SER A 86 9.91 -8.16 9.15
C SER A 86 11.03 -9.21 9.23
N GLY A 87 11.75 -9.45 8.14
CA GLY A 87 12.86 -10.42 8.11
C GLY A 87 14.05 -10.07 9.02
N PHE A 88 13.99 -8.93 9.72
CA PHE A 88 15.05 -8.43 10.60
C PHE A 88 14.70 -8.51 12.08
N GLU A 89 13.47 -8.91 12.42
CA GLU A 89 12.99 -8.94 13.80
C GLU A 89 12.44 -10.33 14.14
N LEU A 90 12.80 -10.82 15.33
CA LEU A 90 12.21 -12.03 15.90
C LEU A 90 10.82 -11.69 16.43
N ILE A 91 9.81 -11.80 15.57
CA ILE A 91 8.41 -11.65 15.96
C ILE A 91 7.85 -13.05 16.17
N PRO A 92 7.46 -13.41 17.41
CA PRO A 92 6.88 -14.72 17.68
C PRO A 92 5.56 -14.89 16.92
N ASP A 93 5.30 -16.10 16.45
CA ASP A 93 3.99 -16.42 15.91
C ASP A 93 2.93 -16.25 17.00
N CYS A 94 1.76 -15.76 16.60
CA CYS A 94 0.65 -15.56 17.52
C CYS A 94 0.04 -16.86 18.08
N GLY A 95 0.61 -18.04 17.77
CA GLY A 95 0.08 -19.35 18.17
C GLY A 95 -1.13 -19.76 17.33
N ASN A 96 -2.01 -20.60 17.88
CA ASN A 96 -3.22 -21.15 17.22
C ASN A 96 -4.32 -20.09 16.98
N CYS A 97 -4.02 -19.05 16.21
CA CYS A 97 -5.00 -18.12 15.64
C CYS A 97 -5.42 -18.56 14.23
#